data_AF-L0DIY2-F1
#
_entry.id   AF-L0DIY2-F1
#
_cell.length_a   1.000
_cell.length_b   1.000
_cell.length_c   1.000
_cell.angle_alpha   90.00
_cell.angle_beta   90.00
_cell.angle_gamma   90.00
#
_symmetry.space_group_name_H-M   'P 1'
#
loop_
_entity.id
_entity.type
_entity.pdbx_description
1 polymer ?
#
loop_
_entity_poly.entity_id
_entity_poly.type
_entity_poly.pdbx_seq_one_letter_code
_entity_poly.pdbx_strand_id
1 'polypeptide(L)'
;MRRMPALLLIGLSALAAPAWGQTAKQPKVAPGPSEPDWDVVLKQKYGLSMFADLLNPVKTTVEATPGLFKKAGPGPVEYRPAIALGLVTLNRGGWYAPTKDDRAPEKHELWSYTWKNTTEDVETGKRLPPPLAAGSTTSFEPGEKPFGLWVSNDGLKDSLVFTQPRLVAANNPRLARQPYKVMIYPNRDLKSGKLIPHSYLIGWEYSTNDDFQDIVCTLDNVDLVDEGPASGTEK
;
A
#
# COMPACT_ATOMS: atom_id res chain seq x y z
N MET A 1 -44.82 -44.75 -32.37
CA MET A 1 -44.57 -43.33 -32.02
C MET A 1 -43.35 -43.26 -31.10
N ARG A 2 -42.18 -42.88 -31.63
CA ARG A 2 -40.92 -42.74 -30.87
C ARG A 2 -40.82 -41.29 -30.37
N ARG A 3 -40.69 -41.10 -29.06
CA ARG A 3 -40.44 -39.79 -28.43
C ARG A 3 -38.93 -39.52 -28.43
N MET A 4 -38.52 -38.38 -28.99
CA MET A 4 -37.15 -37.86 -28.88
C MET A 4 -36.94 -37.19 -27.52
N PRO A 5 -35.73 -37.24 -26.93
CA PRO A 5 -35.40 -36.42 -25.77
C PRO A 5 -34.94 -35.03 -26.22
N ALA A 6 -35.46 -34.00 -25.57
CA ALA A 6 -35.03 -32.62 -25.74
C ALA A 6 -33.69 -32.40 -25.01
N LEU A 7 -32.68 -31.92 -25.74
CA LEU A 7 -31.42 -31.45 -25.19
C LEU A 7 -31.65 -30.08 -24.54
N LEU A 8 -31.45 -29.98 -23.23
CA LEU A 8 -31.48 -28.73 -22.49
C LEU A 8 -30.08 -28.09 -22.58
N LEU A 9 -29.92 -27.03 -23.36
CA LEU A 9 -28.72 -26.19 -23.32
C LEU A 9 -28.72 -25.36 -22.03
N ILE A 10 -27.80 -25.66 -21.11
CA ILE A 10 -27.51 -24.82 -19.97
C ILE A 10 -26.57 -23.71 -20.46
N GLY A 11 -27.11 -22.51 -20.67
CA GLY A 11 -26.33 -21.31 -20.95
C GLY A 11 -25.58 -20.87 -19.69
N LEU A 12 -24.26 -21.01 -19.68
CA LEU A 12 -23.40 -20.36 -18.70
C LEU A 12 -23.39 -18.85 -18.98
N SER A 13 -24.15 -18.09 -18.19
CA SER A 13 -24.00 -16.64 -18.13
C SER A 13 -22.74 -16.31 -17.34
N ALA A 14 -21.65 -16.01 -18.03
CA ALA A 14 -20.48 -15.41 -17.43
C ALA A 14 -20.84 -13.99 -16.96
N LEU A 15 -21.06 -13.83 -15.65
CA LEU A 15 -21.13 -12.54 -14.99
C LEU A 15 -19.75 -11.89 -15.10
N ALA A 16 -19.57 -11.03 -16.09
CA ALA A 16 -18.43 -10.14 -16.17
C ALA A 16 -18.52 -9.15 -14.99
N ALA A 17 -17.69 -9.34 -13.97
CA ALA A 17 -17.50 -8.33 -12.94
C ALA A 17 -16.98 -7.05 -13.63
N PRO A 18 -17.52 -5.86 -13.31
CA PRO A 18 -17.02 -4.62 -13.89
C PRO A 18 -15.56 -4.45 -13.48
N ALA A 19 -14.67 -4.28 -14.46
CA ALA A 19 -13.30 -3.86 -14.20
C ALA A 19 -13.36 -2.48 -13.53
N TRP A 20 -13.05 -2.41 -12.24
CA TRP A 20 -12.97 -1.15 -11.51
C TRP A 20 -11.75 -0.38 -12.02
N GLY A 21 -11.98 0.48 -13.01
CA GLY A 21 -11.00 1.50 -13.41
C GLY A 21 -10.88 2.57 -12.33
N GLN A 22 -9.81 3.36 -12.43
CA GLN A 22 -9.60 4.55 -11.60
C GLN A 22 -10.89 5.40 -11.55
N THR A 23 -11.46 5.59 -10.37
CA THR A 23 -12.62 6.49 -10.22
C THR A 23 -12.18 7.93 -10.51
N ALA A 24 -13.11 8.81 -10.89
CA ALA A 24 -12.79 10.22 -11.09
C ALA A 24 -12.20 10.91 -9.83
N LYS A 25 -12.31 10.27 -8.66
CA LYS A 25 -11.81 10.75 -7.37
C LYS A 25 -10.43 10.20 -6.99
N GLN A 26 -10.00 9.11 -7.63
CA GLN A 26 -8.70 8.51 -7.36
C GLN A 26 -7.61 9.34 -8.07
N PRO A 27 -6.46 9.65 -7.43
CA PRO A 27 -5.34 10.32 -8.08
C PRO A 27 -4.86 9.58 -9.32
N LYS A 28 -4.44 10.34 -10.34
CA LYS A 28 -3.81 9.78 -11.54
C LYS A 28 -2.44 9.23 -11.16
N VAL A 29 -2.24 7.95 -11.42
CA VAL A 29 -0.93 7.33 -11.32
C VAL A 29 -0.15 7.67 -12.58
N ALA A 30 1.08 8.16 -12.43
CA ALA A 30 1.96 8.47 -13.54
C ALA A 30 3.22 7.60 -13.48
N PRO A 31 3.77 7.20 -14.64
CA PRO A 31 5.10 6.61 -14.73
C PRO A 31 6.18 7.45 -14.06
N GLY A 32 7.06 6.80 -13.29
CA GLY A 32 8.30 7.40 -12.81
C GLY A 32 9.34 7.55 -13.93
N PRO A 33 10.25 8.54 -13.88
CA PRO A 33 11.29 8.68 -14.88
C PRO A 33 12.33 7.55 -14.76
N SER A 34 12.41 6.70 -15.78
CA SER A 34 13.42 5.62 -15.87
C SER A 34 13.32 4.51 -14.82
N GLU A 35 12.19 4.39 -14.15
CA GLU A 35 11.87 3.35 -13.16
C GLU A 35 10.74 2.46 -13.69
N PRO A 36 10.63 1.20 -13.23
CA PRO A 36 9.52 0.34 -13.66
C PRO A 36 8.21 0.89 -13.11
N ASP A 37 7.23 1.12 -13.98
CA ASP A 37 5.91 1.61 -13.59
C ASP A 37 5.25 0.71 -12.52
N TRP A 38 4.48 1.32 -11.62
CA TRP A 38 3.85 0.60 -10.53
C TRP A 38 2.91 -0.53 -11.00
N ASP A 39 2.22 -0.38 -12.13
CA ASP A 39 1.40 -1.45 -12.70
C ASP A 39 2.26 -2.63 -13.19
N VAL A 40 3.44 -2.34 -13.74
CA VAL A 40 4.41 -3.35 -14.15
C VAL A 40 4.94 -4.10 -12.92
N VAL A 41 5.31 -3.40 -11.85
CA VAL A 41 5.76 -4.02 -10.59
C VAL A 41 4.66 -4.92 -10.03
N LEU A 42 3.43 -4.42 -9.86
CA LEU A 42 2.29 -5.18 -9.36
C LEU A 42 2.00 -6.43 -10.20
N LYS A 43 1.94 -6.27 -11.52
CA LYS A 43 1.58 -7.37 -12.42
C LYS A 43 2.67 -8.43 -12.48
N GLN A 44 3.92 -8.04 -12.65
CA GLN A 44 5.01 -8.99 -12.87
C GLN A 44 5.49 -9.66 -11.58
N LYS A 45 5.50 -8.94 -10.45
CA LYS A 45 6.01 -9.47 -9.17
C LYS A 45 4.94 -10.08 -8.29
N TYR A 46 3.71 -9.60 -8.40
CA TYR A 46 2.64 -9.99 -7.49
C TYR A 46 1.39 -10.51 -8.21
N GLY A 47 1.33 -10.45 -9.54
CA GLY A 47 0.15 -10.88 -10.28
C GLY A 47 -1.10 -10.07 -9.93
N LEU A 48 -0.93 -8.78 -9.61
CA LEU A 48 -1.99 -7.88 -9.17
C LEU A 48 -2.32 -6.84 -10.23
N SER A 49 -3.58 -6.42 -10.25
CA SER A 49 -4.08 -5.27 -10.99
C SER A 49 -3.99 -4.00 -10.14
N MET A 50 -3.46 -2.92 -10.71
CA MET A 50 -3.33 -1.62 -10.04
C MET A 50 -4.63 -1.12 -9.43
N PHE A 51 -5.78 -1.31 -10.09
CA PHE A 51 -7.06 -0.79 -9.60
C PHE A 51 -8.01 -1.89 -9.13
N ALA A 52 -8.01 -3.06 -9.78
CA ALA A 52 -8.97 -4.11 -9.39
C ALA A 52 -8.61 -4.77 -8.04
N ASP A 53 -7.33 -4.78 -7.65
CA ASP A 53 -6.88 -5.34 -6.37
C ASP A 53 -6.59 -4.26 -5.32
N LEU A 54 -6.86 -2.98 -5.60
CA LEU A 54 -6.61 -1.87 -4.67
C LEU A 54 -7.59 -1.93 -3.49
N LEU A 55 -7.07 -1.99 -2.27
CA LEU A 55 -7.87 -2.13 -1.05
C LEU A 55 -8.21 -0.81 -0.37
N ASN A 56 -7.52 0.27 -0.72
CA ASN A 56 -7.79 1.61 -0.21
C ASN A 56 -8.20 2.61 -1.31
N PRO A 57 -9.14 2.30 -2.22
CA PRO A 57 -9.57 3.26 -3.24
C PRO A 57 -10.30 4.45 -2.60
N VAL A 58 -10.18 5.63 -3.23
CA VAL A 58 -10.97 6.81 -2.84
C VAL A 58 -12.44 6.59 -3.17
N LYS A 59 -13.25 6.26 -2.16
CA LYS A 59 -14.71 6.04 -2.29
C LYS A 59 -15.49 7.36 -2.19
N THR A 60 -15.26 8.12 -1.13
CA THR A 60 -16.00 9.36 -0.81
C THR A 60 -15.12 10.59 -0.99
N THR A 61 -14.14 10.76 -0.11
CA THR A 61 -13.11 11.80 -0.13
C THR A 61 -11.74 11.17 0.10
N VAL A 62 -10.67 11.89 -0.21
CA VAL A 62 -9.31 11.40 -0.02
C VAL A 62 -9.01 11.19 1.46
N GLU A 63 -9.47 12.10 2.32
CA GLU A 63 -9.24 12.08 3.77
C GLU A 63 -9.89 10.88 4.46
N ALA A 64 -11.01 10.40 3.93
CA ALA A 64 -11.75 9.25 4.44
C ALA A 64 -11.24 7.90 3.90
N THR A 65 -10.14 7.91 3.14
CA THR A 65 -9.53 6.68 2.63
C THR A 65 -8.96 5.86 3.80
N PRO A 66 -9.26 4.55 3.90
CA PRO A 66 -8.76 3.71 4.98
C PRO A 66 -7.23 3.60 4.90
N GLY A 67 -6.60 3.56 6.07
CA GLY A 67 -5.15 3.41 6.17
C GLY A 67 -4.67 2.85 7.50
N LEU A 68 -5.58 2.32 8.33
CA LEU A 68 -5.23 1.70 9.60
C LEU A 68 -5.27 0.19 9.51
N PHE A 69 -4.45 -0.44 10.32
CA PHE A 69 -4.35 -1.88 10.47
C PHE A 69 -4.57 -2.25 11.93
N LYS A 70 -4.98 -3.49 12.17
CA LYS A 70 -4.97 -4.12 13.49
C LYS A 70 -4.19 -5.43 13.40
N LYS A 71 -3.59 -5.86 14.50
CA LYS A 71 -2.93 -7.17 14.59
C LYS A 71 -3.95 -8.29 14.33
N ALA A 72 -3.58 -9.28 13.52
CA ALA A 72 -4.50 -10.35 13.11
C ALA A 72 -4.43 -11.61 13.99
N GLY A 73 -3.26 -11.91 14.56
CA GLY A 73 -3.07 -13.12 15.34
C GLY A 73 -1.85 -13.07 16.26
N PRO A 74 -1.50 -14.22 16.89
CA PRO A 74 -0.34 -14.33 17.76
C PRO A 74 0.99 -13.99 17.06
N GLY A 75 2.01 -13.61 17.83
CA GLY A 75 3.32 -13.22 17.30
C GLY A 75 3.36 -11.74 16.87
N PRO A 76 4.54 -11.21 16.52
CA PRO A 76 4.68 -9.79 16.18
C PRO A 76 4.07 -9.45 14.82
N VAL A 77 3.89 -8.15 14.56
CA VAL A 77 3.67 -7.62 13.22
C VAL A 77 5.01 -7.46 12.54
N GLU A 78 5.10 -7.82 11.25
CA GLU A 78 6.31 -7.63 10.46
C GLU A 78 6.06 -6.58 9.36
N TYR A 79 6.87 -5.51 9.35
CA TYR A 79 6.84 -4.45 8.36
C TYR A 79 8.22 -4.29 7.72
N ARG A 80 8.34 -4.68 6.45
CA ARG A 80 9.63 -4.86 5.76
C ARG A 80 9.67 -4.10 4.44
N PRO A 81 10.74 -3.33 4.16
CA PRO A 81 11.04 -2.90 2.79
C PRO A 81 11.28 -4.10 1.89
N ALA A 82 10.64 -4.11 0.72
CA ALA A 82 10.78 -5.13 -0.31
C ALA A 82 11.51 -4.59 -1.54
N ILE A 83 11.23 -3.34 -1.94
CA ILE A 83 11.85 -2.65 -3.07
C ILE A 83 12.08 -1.18 -2.69
N ALA A 84 13.22 -0.62 -3.07
CA ALA A 84 13.53 0.80 -2.92
C ALA A 84 13.84 1.42 -4.29
N LEU A 85 12.92 2.19 -4.87
CA LEU A 85 13.17 2.88 -6.15
C LEU A 85 13.40 4.39 -5.96
N GLY A 86 13.15 4.90 -4.77
CA GLY A 86 13.29 6.30 -4.42
C GLY A 86 14.70 6.90 -4.43
N LEU A 87 14.85 8.08 -3.83
CA LEU A 87 16.11 8.80 -3.71
C LEU A 87 17.12 8.04 -2.84
N VAL A 88 18.41 8.08 -3.24
CA VAL A 88 19.55 7.50 -2.51
C VAL A 88 20.00 8.40 -1.36
N THR A 89 19.05 8.69 -0.48
CA THR A 89 19.20 9.40 0.79
C THR A 89 18.64 8.52 1.89
N LEU A 90 18.79 8.93 3.16
CA LEU A 90 18.31 8.11 4.27
C LEU A 90 16.77 8.00 4.20
N ASN A 91 16.30 6.80 3.86
CA ASN A 91 14.89 6.44 3.90
C ASN A 91 14.63 5.76 5.24
N ARG A 92 13.47 6.04 5.83
CA ARG A 92 13.07 5.52 7.14
C ARG A 92 11.61 5.13 7.11
N GLY A 93 11.24 4.17 7.93
CA GLY A 93 9.84 3.82 8.11
C GLY A 93 9.57 3.13 9.42
N GLY A 94 8.29 3.09 9.75
CA GLY A 94 7.80 2.47 10.96
C GLY A 94 6.29 2.57 11.08
N TRP A 95 5.81 2.54 12.31
CA TRP A 95 4.39 2.58 12.62
C TRP A 95 4.04 3.79 13.47
N TYR A 96 2.76 4.13 13.52
CA TYR A 96 2.25 5.15 14.42
C TYR A 96 0.96 4.72 15.09
N ALA A 97 0.77 5.17 16.33
CA ALA A 97 -0.51 5.13 17.01
C ALA A 97 -1.31 6.41 16.66
N PRO A 98 -2.53 6.29 16.09
CA PRO A 98 -3.39 7.43 15.85
C PRO A 98 -3.72 8.14 17.16
N THR A 99 -3.67 9.47 17.14
CA THR A 99 -4.11 10.31 18.26
C THR A 99 -5.32 11.14 17.84
N LYS A 100 -5.87 11.95 18.76
CA LYS A 100 -6.95 12.90 18.42
C LYS A 100 -6.45 14.09 17.59
N ASP A 101 -5.15 14.33 17.58
CA ASP A 101 -4.53 15.41 16.83
C ASP A 101 -3.72 14.82 15.67
N ASP A 102 -4.24 14.97 14.47
CA ASP A 102 -3.60 14.46 13.25
C ASP A 102 -2.22 15.07 12.99
N ARG A 103 -1.86 16.17 13.67
CA ARG A 103 -0.52 16.79 13.59
C ARG A 103 0.50 16.19 14.56
N ALA A 104 0.06 15.31 15.45
CA ALA A 104 0.91 14.70 16.46
C ALA A 104 0.65 13.19 16.60
N PRO A 105 0.78 12.40 15.52
CA PRO A 105 0.78 10.94 15.66
C PRO A 105 2.00 10.50 16.47
N GLU A 106 1.82 9.53 17.36
CA GLU A 106 2.93 8.92 18.10
C GLU A 106 3.65 7.94 17.17
N LYS A 107 4.84 8.31 16.69
CA LYS A 107 5.61 7.53 15.70
C LYS A 107 6.67 6.69 16.36
N HIS A 108 6.82 5.46 15.87
CA HIS A 108 7.88 4.52 16.24
C HIS A 108 8.63 4.11 14.98
N GLU A 109 9.91 4.47 14.88
CA GLU A 109 10.80 4.06 13.78
C GLU A 109 11.20 2.59 13.95
N LEU A 110 11.23 1.85 12.84
CA LEU A 110 11.62 0.45 12.83
C LEU A 110 12.89 0.25 11.99
N TRP A 111 12.88 0.75 10.77
CA TRP A 111 13.95 0.51 9.81
C TRP A 111 14.38 1.78 9.11
N SER A 112 15.62 1.77 8.65
CA SER A 112 16.13 2.76 7.71
C SER A 112 17.10 2.12 6.73
N TYR A 113 17.31 2.76 5.58
CA TYR A 113 18.29 2.36 4.57
C TYR A 113 18.75 3.56 3.73
N THR A 114 19.93 3.46 3.13
CA THR A 114 20.42 4.35 2.07
C THR A 114 20.76 3.51 0.85
N TRP A 115 19.77 3.26 0.00
CA TRP A 115 19.84 2.29 -1.10
C TRP A 115 18.82 2.64 -2.18
N LYS A 116 19.12 2.26 -3.42
CA LYS A 116 18.17 2.27 -4.55
C LYS A 116 18.41 1.02 -5.39
N ASN A 117 17.36 0.26 -5.62
CA ASN A 117 17.31 -0.85 -6.56
C ASN A 117 17.27 -0.32 -7.99
N THR A 118 17.88 -1.05 -8.91
CA THR A 118 17.75 -0.78 -10.35
C THR A 118 16.51 -1.47 -10.93
N THR A 119 16.10 -1.09 -12.14
CA THR A 119 15.08 -1.84 -12.89
C THR A 119 15.45 -3.31 -13.05
N GLU A 120 16.73 -3.61 -13.32
CA GLU A 120 17.23 -4.99 -13.42
C GLU A 120 17.10 -5.75 -12.09
N ASP A 121 17.34 -5.11 -10.94
CA ASP A 121 17.15 -5.73 -9.62
C ASP A 121 15.70 -6.14 -9.43
N VAL A 122 14.78 -5.24 -9.78
CA VAL A 122 13.35 -5.52 -9.73
C VAL A 122 13.05 -6.69 -10.66
N GLU A 123 13.34 -6.62 -11.95
CA GLU A 123 13.04 -7.66 -12.94
C GLU A 123 13.60 -9.03 -12.54
N THR A 124 14.87 -9.10 -12.19
CA THR A 124 15.58 -10.36 -11.90
C THR A 124 15.37 -10.86 -10.46
N GLY A 125 14.87 -10.02 -9.56
CA GLY A 125 14.77 -10.30 -8.14
C GLY A 125 16.12 -10.31 -7.40
N LYS A 126 17.20 -9.85 -8.04
CA LYS A 126 18.52 -9.74 -7.42
C LYS A 126 18.58 -8.51 -6.52
N ARG A 127 19.35 -8.59 -5.43
CA ARG A 127 19.55 -7.47 -4.48
C ARG A 127 18.24 -6.91 -3.90
N LEU A 128 17.24 -7.78 -3.75
CA LEU A 128 16.02 -7.55 -2.99
C LEU A 128 16.03 -8.47 -1.75
N PRO A 129 15.57 -8.01 -0.58
CA PRO A 129 15.16 -6.63 -0.25
C PRO A 129 16.36 -5.65 -0.15
N PRO A 130 16.15 -4.32 -0.06
CA PRO A 130 17.23 -3.38 0.20
C PRO A 130 17.93 -3.69 1.54
N PRO A 131 19.26 -3.51 1.64
CA PRO A 131 19.99 -3.72 2.89
C PRO A 131 19.60 -2.65 3.92
N LEU A 132 19.23 -3.10 5.12
CA LEU A 132 18.85 -2.20 6.22
C LEU A 132 20.09 -1.67 6.96
N ALA A 133 19.97 -0.46 7.50
CA ALA A 133 20.96 0.12 8.39
C ALA A 133 21.06 -0.66 9.71
N ALA A 134 22.25 -0.65 10.33
CA ALA A 134 22.48 -1.30 11.61
C ALA A 134 21.50 -0.78 12.69
N GLY A 135 20.98 -1.70 13.51
CA GLY A 135 19.99 -1.40 14.54
C GLY A 135 18.54 -1.36 14.04
N SER A 136 18.30 -1.45 12.73
CA SER A 136 16.95 -1.60 12.19
C SER A 136 16.31 -2.91 12.67
N THR A 137 15.02 -2.85 12.96
CA THR A 137 14.13 -4.00 13.13
C THR A 137 13.03 -3.93 12.07
N THR A 138 12.41 -5.08 11.78
CA THR A 138 11.19 -5.13 10.96
C THR A 138 10.02 -5.70 11.73
N SER A 139 10.21 -6.04 13.00
CA SER A 139 9.25 -6.68 13.87
C SER A 139 8.84 -5.73 15.00
N PHE A 140 7.55 -5.67 15.33
CA PHE A 140 7.03 -4.84 16.42
C PHE A 140 5.70 -5.37 16.99
N GLU A 141 5.35 -4.82 18.15
CA GLU A 141 4.12 -5.16 18.88
C GLU A 141 3.23 -3.92 19.07
N PRO A 142 2.20 -3.71 18.22
CA PRO A 142 1.32 -2.54 18.31
C PRO A 142 0.27 -2.64 19.44
N GLY A 143 0.16 -3.80 20.08
CA GLY A 143 -0.96 -4.14 20.96
C GLY A 143 -2.27 -4.33 20.18
N GLU A 144 -3.40 -4.08 20.85
CA GLU A 144 -4.75 -4.35 20.31
C GLU A 144 -5.37 -3.17 19.55
N LYS A 145 -4.79 -1.97 19.68
CA LYS A 145 -5.35 -0.77 19.05
C LYS A 145 -4.99 -0.72 17.56
N PRO A 146 -5.85 -0.13 16.71
CA PRO A 146 -5.47 0.17 15.34
C PRO A 146 -4.23 1.07 15.29
N PHE A 147 -3.38 0.82 14.31
CA PHE A 147 -2.17 1.58 14.03
C PHE A 147 -2.06 1.86 12.54
N GLY A 148 -1.26 2.84 12.14
CA GLY A 148 -0.90 3.04 10.74
C GLY A 148 0.60 2.94 10.53
N LEU A 149 1.03 3.13 9.28
CA LEU A 149 2.44 3.13 8.92
C LEU A 149 2.87 4.50 8.41
N TRP A 150 4.16 4.76 8.47
CA TRP A 150 4.75 5.98 7.91
C TRP A 150 6.09 5.66 7.25
N VAL A 151 6.43 6.46 6.25
CA VAL A 151 7.78 6.51 5.68
C VAL A 151 8.22 7.96 5.50
N SER A 152 9.54 8.16 5.43
CA SER A 152 10.16 9.45 5.18
C SER A 152 11.47 9.26 4.43
N ASN A 153 11.88 10.29 3.68
CA ASN A 153 13.16 10.39 3.01
C ASN A 153 13.86 11.71 3.38
N ASP A 154 15.03 11.64 4.02
CA ASP A 154 15.73 12.83 4.55
C ASP A 154 16.28 13.76 3.45
N GLY A 155 16.25 13.33 2.19
CA GLY A 155 16.59 14.15 1.02
C GLY A 155 15.57 15.24 0.70
N LEU A 156 14.36 15.16 1.25
CA LEU A 156 13.32 16.18 1.12
C LEU A 156 12.90 16.64 2.52
N LYS A 157 12.90 17.97 2.71
CA LYS A 157 12.57 18.60 4.01
C LYS A 157 11.18 18.21 4.55
N ASP A 158 10.25 17.88 3.66
CA ASP A 158 8.87 17.49 3.96
C ASP A 158 8.51 16.18 3.22
N SER A 159 9.22 15.08 3.46
CA SER A 159 8.95 13.75 2.83
C SER A 159 8.02 12.86 3.65
N LEU A 160 7.70 13.23 4.88
CA LEU A 160 6.92 12.38 5.77
C LEU A 160 5.54 12.12 5.16
N VAL A 161 5.22 10.86 4.96
CA VAL A 161 3.91 10.39 4.51
C VAL A 161 3.41 9.26 5.40
N PHE A 162 2.09 9.10 5.43
CA PHE A 162 1.37 8.19 6.31
C PHE A 162 0.38 7.38 5.48
N THR A 163 0.01 6.21 5.97
CA THR A 163 -1.03 5.40 5.34
C THR A 163 -2.40 6.06 5.30
N GLN A 164 -2.69 6.97 6.24
CA GLN A 164 -3.92 7.77 6.24
C GLN A 164 -3.65 9.13 5.56
N PRO A 165 -4.35 9.45 4.45
CA PRO A 165 -4.15 10.72 3.76
C PRO A 165 -4.40 11.95 4.63
N ARG A 166 -5.37 11.92 5.55
CA ARG A 166 -5.63 13.04 6.48
C ARG A 166 -4.40 13.44 7.31
N LEU A 167 -3.56 12.48 7.71
CA LEU A 167 -2.29 12.75 8.42
C LEU A 167 -1.24 13.33 7.47
N VAL A 168 -1.17 12.87 6.21
CA VAL A 168 -0.30 13.49 5.20
C VAL A 168 -0.68 14.96 5.03
N ALA A 169 -1.96 15.26 4.88
CA ALA A 169 -2.45 16.63 4.74
C ALA A 169 -2.12 17.51 5.95
N ALA A 170 -2.21 16.96 7.16
CA ALA A 170 -1.94 17.68 8.40
C ALA A 170 -0.45 17.96 8.66
N ASN A 171 0.45 17.07 8.20
CA ASN A 171 1.87 17.09 8.56
C ASN A 171 2.81 17.46 7.40
N ASN A 172 2.33 17.46 6.16
CA ASN A 172 3.15 17.68 4.99
C ASN A 172 2.57 18.82 4.12
N PRO A 173 2.97 20.08 4.35
CA PRO A 173 2.43 21.23 3.63
C PRO A 173 2.58 21.13 2.11
N ARG A 174 3.67 20.50 1.63
CA ARG A 174 3.93 20.30 0.20
C ARG A 174 2.93 19.32 -0.42
N LEU A 175 2.54 18.28 0.30
CA LEU A 175 1.62 17.24 -0.17
C LEU A 175 0.18 17.46 0.29
N ALA A 176 -0.12 18.54 1.01
CA ALA A 176 -1.43 18.77 1.61
C ALA A 176 -2.60 18.82 0.60
N ARG A 177 -2.33 19.18 -0.65
CA ARG A 177 -3.32 19.20 -1.74
C ARG A 177 -3.41 17.89 -2.53
N GLN A 178 -2.55 16.93 -2.24
CA GLN A 178 -2.50 15.61 -2.85
C GLN A 178 -2.07 14.56 -1.82
N PRO A 179 -2.83 14.38 -0.72
CA PRO A 179 -2.33 13.63 0.43
C PRO A 179 -2.44 12.11 0.28
N TYR A 180 -3.04 11.61 -0.79
CA TYR A 180 -3.09 10.19 -1.09
C TYR A 180 -1.72 9.73 -1.58
N LYS A 181 -0.95 9.11 -0.68
CA LYS A 181 0.47 8.80 -0.88
C LYS A 181 0.84 7.35 -0.58
N VAL A 182 -0.19 6.50 -0.47
CA VAL A 182 -0.02 5.07 -0.29
C VAL A 182 -1.08 4.30 -1.07
N MET A 183 -0.67 3.19 -1.68
CA MET A 183 -1.58 2.19 -2.23
C MET A 183 -1.38 0.86 -1.52
N ILE A 184 -2.48 0.28 -1.06
CA ILE A 184 -2.50 -0.96 -0.26
C ILE A 184 -3.16 -2.06 -1.08
N TYR A 185 -2.47 -3.19 -1.19
CA TYR A 185 -2.90 -4.35 -1.95
C TYR A 185 -2.83 -5.61 -1.09
N PRO A 186 -3.62 -6.66 -1.39
CA PRO A 186 -3.38 -7.96 -0.76
C PRO A 186 -2.01 -8.48 -1.19
N ASN A 187 -1.31 -9.20 -0.32
CA ASN A 187 -0.09 -9.88 -0.72
C ASN A 187 -0.43 -11.21 -1.42
N ARG A 188 0.33 -11.55 -2.45
CA ARG A 188 0.13 -12.76 -3.26
C ARG A 188 1.46 -13.49 -3.41
N ASP A 189 1.45 -14.79 -3.12
CA ASP A 189 2.56 -15.64 -3.47
C ASP A 189 2.57 -15.84 -4.99
N LEU A 190 3.57 -15.31 -5.68
CA LEU A 190 3.64 -15.35 -7.13
C LEU A 190 3.70 -16.78 -7.67
N LYS A 191 4.34 -17.70 -6.94
CA LYS A 191 4.54 -19.08 -7.39
C LYS A 191 3.24 -19.88 -7.41
N SER A 192 2.42 -19.75 -6.38
CA SER A 192 1.13 -20.45 -6.26
C SER A 192 -0.04 -19.63 -6.78
N GLY A 193 0.12 -18.33 -6.97
CA GLY A 193 -0.93 -17.39 -7.32
C GLY A 193 -1.94 -17.15 -6.21
N LYS A 194 -1.73 -17.68 -5.00
CA LYS A 194 -2.67 -17.56 -3.88
C LYS A 194 -2.40 -16.30 -3.07
N LEU A 195 -3.47 -15.67 -2.59
CA LEU A 195 -3.35 -14.60 -1.61
C LEU A 195 -2.78 -15.16 -0.30
N ILE A 196 -1.90 -14.38 0.32
CA ILE A 196 -1.34 -14.68 1.63
C ILE A 196 -2.27 -13.99 2.66
N PRO A 197 -2.99 -14.75 3.49
CA PRO A 197 -3.87 -14.16 4.50
C PRO A 197 -3.12 -13.25 5.46
N HIS A 198 -3.77 -12.17 5.90
CA HIS A 198 -3.22 -11.21 6.86
C HIS A 198 -1.89 -10.60 6.44
N SER A 199 -1.67 -10.48 5.13
CA SER A 199 -0.46 -9.93 4.54
C SER A 199 -0.81 -8.98 3.40
N TYR A 200 -0.11 -7.85 3.36
CA TYR A 200 -0.36 -6.76 2.43
C TYR A 200 0.93 -6.30 1.75
N LEU A 201 0.78 -5.82 0.52
CA LEU A 201 1.79 -5.09 -0.22
C LEU A 201 1.43 -3.60 -0.19
N ILE A 202 2.42 -2.76 0.06
CA ILE A 202 2.23 -1.32 0.25
C ILE A 202 3.19 -0.56 -0.67
N GLY A 203 2.65 0.18 -1.63
CA GLY A 203 3.40 1.11 -2.48
C GLY A 203 3.31 2.52 -1.93
N TRP A 204 4.46 3.17 -1.75
CA TRP A 204 4.58 4.52 -1.20
C TRP A 204 5.03 5.52 -2.25
N GLU A 205 4.58 6.76 -2.09
CA GLU A 205 5.02 7.94 -2.84
C GLU A 205 5.32 9.03 -1.81
N TYR A 206 6.53 9.60 -1.80
CA TYR A 206 6.83 10.77 -0.95
C TYR A 206 7.10 12.05 -1.77
N SER A 207 7.08 11.97 -3.10
CA SER A 207 7.22 13.10 -4.03
C SER A 207 5.84 13.54 -4.56
N THR A 208 5.81 14.27 -5.68
CA THR A 208 4.60 14.86 -6.26
C THR A 208 4.16 14.23 -7.58
N ASN A 209 4.87 13.22 -8.08
CA ASN A 209 4.61 12.61 -9.38
C ASN A 209 3.61 11.44 -9.32
N ASP A 210 3.28 10.94 -8.14
CA ASP A 210 2.22 9.95 -7.94
C ASP A 210 2.49 8.63 -8.69
N ASP A 211 3.72 8.13 -8.61
CA ASP A 211 4.12 6.82 -9.16
C ASP A 211 3.99 5.67 -8.14
N PHE A 212 3.95 5.96 -6.83
CA PHE A 212 3.70 4.98 -5.74
C PHE A 212 4.70 3.83 -5.64
N GLN A 213 5.90 4.00 -6.17
CA GLN A 213 6.93 2.95 -6.19
C GLN A 213 8.23 3.34 -5.48
N ASP A 214 8.33 4.59 -4.99
CA ASP A 214 9.47 5.11 -4.22
C ASP A 214 9.97 4.09 -3.17
N ILE A 215 9.03 3.53 -2.41
CA ILE A 215 9.26 2.45 -1.45
C ILE A 215 8.13 1.44 -1.58
N VAL A 216 8.47 0.17 -1.71
CA VAL A 216 7.50 -0.93 -1.63
C VAL A 216 7.79 -1.74 -0.39
N CYS A 217 6.77 -2.00 0.41
CA CYS A 217 6.89 -2.77 1.65
C CYS A 217 5.90 -3.94 1.67
N THR A 218 6.24 -4.97 2.44
CA THR A 218 5.28 -5.97 2.91
C THR A 218 4.90 -5.70 4.36
N LEU A 219 3.66 -6.01 4.72
CA LEU A 219 3.13 -5.94 6.08
C LEU A 219 2.40 -7.24 6.40
N ASP A 220 2.87 -7.98 7.40
CA ASP A 220 2.35 -9.31 7.76
C ASP A 220 1.74 -9.33 9.17
N ASN A 221 0.84 -10.29 9.41
CA ASN A 221 0.10 -10.50 10.66
C ASN A 221 -0.84 -9.36 11.04
N VAL A 222 -1.55 -8.81 10.05
CA VAL A 222 -2.50 -7.71 10.26
C VAL A 222 -3.78 -7.88 9.46
N ASP A 223 -4.82 -7.15 9.84
CA ASP A 223 -6.00 -6.89 9.04
C ASP A 223 -6.12 -5.39 8.77
N LEU A 224 -6.40 -5.02 7.51
CA LEU A 224 -6.79 -3.66 7.14
C LEU A 224 -8.14 -3.32 7.79
N VAL A 225 -8.19 -2.20 8.50
CA VAL A 225 -9.41 -1.71 9.16
C VAL A 225 -10.26 -0.97 8.12
N ASP A 226 -11.50 -1.41 7.94
CA ASP A 226 -12.50 -0.63 7.21
C ASP A 226 -13.02 0.48 8.14
N GLU A 227 -12.57 1.72 7.91
CA GLU A 227 -12.94 2.85 8.76
C GLU A 227 -14.37 3.35 8.48
N GLY A 228 -15.07 2.81 7.47
CA GLY A 228 -16.36 3.32 7.01
C GLY A 228 -16.26 4.80 6.58
N PRO A 229 -17.35 5.42 6.10
CA PRO A 229 -17.39 6.87 6.01
C PRO A 229 -17.31 7.42 7.43
N ALA A 230 -16.31 8.28 7.70
CA ALA A 230 -16.25 9.03 8.95
C ALA A 230 -17.63 9.63 9.22
N SER A 231 -18.28 9.20 10.31
CA SER A 231 -19.56 9.77 10.74
C SER A 231 -19.29 11.25 10.98
N GLY A 232 -19.69 12.09 10.03
CA GLY A 232 -19.49 13.52 10.11
C GLY A 232 -20.06 13.99 11.43
N THR A 233 -19.21 14.56 12.28
CA THR A 233 -19.70 15.48 13.30
C THR A 233 -20.30 16.66 12.55
N GLU A 234 -21.63 16.66 12.42
CA GLU A 234 -22.37 17.90 12.27
C GLU A 234 -21.89 18.85 13.38
N LYS A 235 -21.36 19.99 12.96
CA LYS A 235 -21.24 21.19 13.78
C LYS A 235 -22.00 22.29 13.07
#